data_AF-A0A3D3JUA9-F1
#
_entry.id   AF-A0A3D3JUA9-F1
#
_cell.length_a   1.000
_cell.length_b   1.000
_cell.length_c   1.000
_cell.angle_alpha   90.00
_cell.angle_beta   90.00
_cell.angle_gamma   90.00
#
_symmetry.space_group_name_H-M   'P 1'
#
loop_
_entity.id
_entity.type
_entity.pdbx_description
1 polymer ?
#
loop_
_entity_poly.entity_id
_entity_poly.type
_entity_poly.pdbx_seq_one_letter_code
_entity_poly.pdbx_strand_id
1 'polypeptide(L)'
;MRKILSILTGCLACLSVLSVVAAEGINDLPRYDYEIELRTVRQALAKVDMKDVAAEINLAMPVRAPKLLADQVDKRIEQKVQAAIEANFPSTRYDEIAEAASEKYRMYKIGDFVSIDGIQRGEWRRIEGYLDAITNERIKLSDMYYARQDLTELSGPKFYREDHEEAVRKYIGIQTRNFDLAKKEFREEQRRLFANQEWPKFGYVYSRRMRRWVPAEAVLRNRYQKKLKNVAGELRNGIKEEVYANNGYIVDSLNQWVLESDAPLASNTSMLVKVRQFLLQKMKDSSPGGGAGQQKDGEWDDEWDDEDQGNTGRGDRTIQTVRVPVASQDLRPKQPSDVSDLYDE
;
A
#
# COMPACT_ATOMS: atom_id res chain seq x y z
N MET A 1 -37.42 22.23 1.67
CA MET A 1 -37.61 21.44 2.91
C MET A 1 -36.83 20.12 2.89
N ARG A 2 -35.50 20.13 2.72
CA ARG A 2 -34.65 18.92 2.77
C ARG A 2 -33.29 19.17 3.47
N LYS A 3 -33.15 20.27 4.20
CA LYS A 3 -31.92 20.64 4.94
C LYS A 3 -32.05 20.58 6.47
N ILE A 4 -33.18 20.10 7.00
CA ILE A 4 -33.40 19.97 8.46
C ILE A 4 -33.38 18.49 8.90
N LEU A 5 -33.44 17.54 7.97
CA LEU A 5 -33.54 16.11 8.31
C LEU A 5 -32.21 15.36 8.56
N SER A 6 -31.03 15.95 8.32
CA SER A 6 -29.76 15.24 8.61
C SER A 6 -29.14 15.59 9.96
N ILE A 7 -29.70 16.57 10.68
CA ILE A 7 -29.23 16.93 12.04
C ILE A 7 -29.96 16.09 13.09
N LEU A 8 -31.13 15.53 12.74
CA LEU A 8 -31.93 14.69 13.64
C LEU A 8 -31.56 13.21 13.63
N THR A 9 -30.82 12.72 12.63
CA THR A 9 -30.35 11.31 12.61
C THR A 9 -29.03 11.10 13.35
N GLY A 10 -28.25 12.17 13.61
CA GLY A 10 -27.03 12.10 14.43
C GLY A 10 -27.28 12.05 15.94
N CYS A 11 -28.51 12.29 16.39
CA CYS A 11 -28.88 12.32 17.81
C CYS A 11 -29.48 11.00 18.32
N LEU A 12 -29.82 10.07 17.41
CA LEU A 12 -30.47 8.81 17.75
C LEU A 12 -29.50 7.69 18.18
N ALA A 13 -28.20 7.82 17.90
CA ALA A 13 -27.18 6.91 18.42
C ALA A 13 -26.84 7.16 19.90
N CYS A 14 -27.22 8.33 20.44
CA CYS A 14 -27.08 8.63 21.87
C CYS A 14 -28.30 8.17 22.70
N LEU A 15 -29.39 7.75 22.05
CA LEU A 15 -30.67 7.43 22.69
C LEU A 15 -30.94 5.92 22.83
N SER A 16 -30.10 5.04 22.28
CA SER A 16 -30.25 3.59 22.43
C SER A 16 -29.61 3.02 23.70
N VAL A 17 -29.08 3.87 24.59
CA VAL A 17 -28.57 3.46 25.93
C VAL A 17 -29.67 3.66 27.01
N LEU A 18 -30.87 4.09 26.64
CA LEU A 18 -31.87 4.64 27.57
C LEU A 18 -32.96 3.68 28.04
N SER A 19 -32.79 2.36 27.94
CA SER A 19 -33.75 1.43 28.54
C SER A 19 -33.08 0.15 29.03
N VAL A 20 -32.63 0.15 30.28
CA VAL A 20 -32.82 -0.89 31.31
C VAL A 20 -31.96 -0.45 32.50
N VAL A 21 -32.53 0.29 33.46
CA VAL A 21 -32.19 0.14 34.89
C VAL A 21 -33.39 0.65 35.70
N ALA A 22 -34.29 -0.25 36.05
CA ALA A 22 -35.24 -0.06 37.14
C ALA A 22 -35.34 -1.41 37.87
N ALA A 23 -34.36 -1.67 38.74
CA ALA A 23 -34.51 -2.57 39.90
C ALA A 23 -33.17 -2.67 40.64
N GLU A 24 -33.21 -2.25 41.91
CA GLU A 24 -32.49 -2.81 43.06
C GLU A 24 -30.95 -2.67 43.14
N GLY A 25 -30.50 -1.93 44.16
CA GLY A 25 -29.13 -1.93 44.66
C GLY A 25 -28.40 -0.60 44.42
N ILE A 26 -28.18 0.14 45.50
CA ILE A 26 -27.44 1.40 45.55
C ILE A 26 -26.03 1.18 44.97
N ASN A 27 -25.83 1.65 43.75
CA ASN A 27 -24.54 1.96 43.16
C ASN A 27 -24.70 3.36 42.55
N ASP A 28 -24.41 4.41 43.32
CA ASP A 28 -24.45 5.81 42.88
C ASP A 28 -23.31 6.20 41.91
N LEU A 29 -22.51 5.21 41.46
CA LEU A 29 -21.42 5.34 40.49
C LEU A 29 -21.82 5.92 39.11
N PRO A 30 -22.97 5.60 38.48
CA PRO A 30 -23.26 6.06 37.12
C PRO A 30 -23.65 7.55 37.04
N ARG A 31 -23.93 8.21 38.17
CA ARG A 31 -24.28 9.65 38.17
C ARG A 31 -23.05 10.53 37.94
N TYR A 32 -21.91 10.16 38.52
CA TYR A 32 -20.68 10.96 38.45
C TYR A 32 -19.82 10.60 37.24
N ASP A 33 -20.01 9.42 36.64
CA ASP A 33 -19.30 9.03 35.41
C ASP A 33 -19.53 10.05 34.28
N TYR A 34 -20.76 10.56 34.11
CA TYR A 34 -21.04 11.60 33.11
C TYR A 34 -20.29 12.91 33.41
N GLU A 35 -20.20 13.30 34.67
CA GLU A 35 -19.47 14.51 35.08
C GLU A 35 -17.96 14.37 34.89
N ILE A 36 -17.41 13.19 35.22
CA ILE A 36 -16.00 12.84 35.00
C ILE A 36 -15.67 12.93 33.51
N GLU A 37 -16.46 12.29 32.64
CA GLU A 37 -16.22 12.35 31.19
C GLU A 37 -16.32 13.77 30.65
N LEU A 38 -17.33 14.54 31.07
CA LEU A 38 -17.54 15.91 30.59
C LEU A 38 -16.44 16.87 31.06
N ARG A 39 -15.96 16.73 32.31
CA ARG A 39 -14.83 17.50 32.84
C ARG A 39 -13.51 17.10 32.16
N THR A 40 -13.33 15.81 31.90
CA THR A 40 -12.17 15.26 31.17
C THR A 40 -12.08 15.81 29.76
N VAL A 41 -13.18 15.76 28.99
CA VAL A 41 -13.22 16.28 27.62
C VAL A 41 -12.97 17.79 27.60
N ARG A 42 -13.56 18.57 28.51
CA ARG A 42 -13.33 20.03 28.60
C ARG A 42 -11.86 20.37 28.86
N GLN A 43 -11.24 19.69 29.81
CA GLN A 43 -9.83 19.93 30.13
C GLN A 43 -8.91 19.45 28.98
N ALA A 44 -9.24 18.33 28.32
CA ALA A 44 -8.50 17.86 27.16
C ALA A 44 -8.60 18.85 25.98
N LEU A 45 -9.79 19.39 25.70
CA LEU A 45 -10.00 20.41 24.66
C LEU A 45 -9.22 21.70 24.95
N ALA A 46 -9.09 22.10 26.23
CA ALA A 46 -8.31 23.27 26.61
C ALA A 46 -6.79 23.07 26.43
N LYS A 47 -6.31 21.82 26.51
CA LYS A 47 -4.89 21.47 26.37
C LYS A 47 -4.47 21.16 24.93
N VAL A 48 -5.39 20.76 24.06
CA VAL A 48 -5.09 20.31 22.69
C VAL A 48 -5.59 21.33 21.67
N ASP A 49 -4.68 22.17 21.16
CA ASP A 49 -4.97 23.05 20.01
C ASP A 49 -4.78 22.30 18.68
N MET A 50 -5.72 22.50 17.76
CA MET A 50 -5.67 21.97 16.39
C MET A 50 -4.52 22.55 15.58
N LYS A 51 -4.09 23.79 15.88
CA LYS A 51 -2.93 24.42 15.20
C LYS A 51 -1.62 23.72 15.52
N ASP A 52 -1.42 23.35 16.79
CA ASP A 52 -0.23 22.63 17.23
C ASP A 52 -0.17 21.24 16.60
N VAL A 53 -1.30 20.55 16.53
CA VAL A 53 -1.39 19.25 15.83
C VAL A 53 -1.10 19.41 14.33
N ALA A 54 -1.57 20.48 13.70
CA ALA A 54 -1.26 20.76 12.29
C ALA A 54 0.23 21.04 12.07
N ALA A 55 0.89 21.75 13.00
CA ALA A 55 2.33 21.98 12.97
C ALA A 55 3.13 20.67 13.13
N GLU A 56 2.73 19.78 14.05
CA GLU A 56 3.36 18.47 14.25
C GLU A 56 3.35 17.60 12.97
N ILE A 57 2.29 17.71 12.16
CA ILE A 57 2.16 16.97 10.90
C ILE A 57 2.66 17.75 9.67
N ASN A 58 3.32 18.90 9.86
CA ASN A 58 3.82 19.80 8.81
C ASN A 58 2.73 20.25 7.80
N LEU A 59 1.52 20.51 8.29
CA LEU A 59 0.40 20.94 7.45
C LEU A 59 0.11 22.43 7.67
N ALA A 60 0.14 23.20 6.58
CA ALA A 60 -0.16 24.63 6.63
C ALA A 60 -1.64 24.88 6.91
N MET A 61 -1.92 25.73 7.90
CA MET A 61 -3.27 26.16 8.23
C MET A 61 -3.67 27.41 7.42
N PRO A 62 -4.93 27.52 6.94
CA PRO A 62 -6.02 26.57 7.09
C PRO A 62 -5.91 25.38 6.14
N VAL A 63 -6.21 24.18 6.65
CA VAL A 63 -6.33 22.98 5.81
C VAL A 63 -7.50 23.16 4.87
N ARG A 64 -7.21 23.26 3.57
CA ARG A 64 -8.25 23.41 2.55
C ARG A 64 -8.90 22.06 2.31
N ALA A 65 -10.23 22.04 2.36
CA ALA A 65 -11.01 20.89 1.92
C ALA A 65 -10.66 20.52 0.46
N PRO A 66 -10.76 19.24 0.09
CA PRO A 66 -10.42 18.81 -1.25
C PRO A 66 -11.30 19.50 -2.30
N LYS A 67 -10.66 20.12 -3.29
CA LYS A 67 -11.39 20.86 -4.35
C LYS A 67 -12.12 19.93 -5.33
N LEU A 68 -11.63 18.70 -5.47
CA LEU A 68 -12.16 17.66 -6.35
C LEU A 68 -12.21 16.34 -5.58
N LEU A 69 -13.13 15.47 -6.01
CA LEU A 69 -13.18 14.09 -5.54
C LEU A 69 -11.94 13.31 -6.02
N ALA A 70 -11.56 12.28 -5.26
CA ALA A 70 -10.39 11.45 -5.55
C ALA A 70 -10.44 10.90 -6.98
N ASP A 71 -11.58 10.34 -7.39
CA ASP A 71 -11.79 9.78 -8.73
C ASP A 71 -11.60 10.79 -9.86
N GLN A 72 -11.92 12.08 -9.61
CA GLN A 72 -11.75 13.14 -10.59
C GLN A 72 -10.28 13.54 -10.75
N VAL A 73 -9.51 13.50 -9.65
CA VAL A 73 -8.06 13.72 -9.67
C VAL A 73 -7.37 12.55 -10.39
N ASP A 74 -7.76 11.31 -10.09
CA ASP A 74 -7.25 10.13 -10.78
C ASP A 74 -7.50 10.18 -12.29
N LYS A 75 -8.73 10.50 -12.72
CA LYS A 75 -9.05 10.65 -14.15
C LYS A 75 -8.17 11.70 -14.84
N ARG A 76 -7.87 12.81 -14.16
CA ARG A 76 -6.98 13.84 -14.70
C ARG A 76 -5.53 13.36 -14.81
N ILE A 77 -5.05 12.63 -13.82
CA ILE A 77 -3.72 12.02 -13.86
C ILE A 77 -3.66 11.03 -15.03
N GLU A 78 -4.64 10.13 -15.15
CA GLU A 78 -4.70 9.16 -16.25
C GLU A 78 -4.75 9.83 -17.63
N GLN A 79 -5.49 10.93 -17.78
CA GLN A 79 -5.49 11.70 -19.04
C GLN A 79 -4.10 12.25 -19.38
N LYS A 80 -3.37 12.81 -18.40
CA LYS A 80 -2.00 13.31 -18.61
C LYS A 80 -1.03 12.18 -18.93
N VAL A 81 -1.16 11.06 -18.22
CA VAL A 81 -0.35 9.84 -18.46
C VAL A 81 -0.61 9.30 -19.86
N GLN A 82 -1.88 9.22 -20.28
CA GLN A 82 -2.25 8.72 -21.59
C GLN A 82 -1.70 9.61 -22.71
N ALA A 83 -1.79 10.94 -22.58
CA ALA A 83 -1.18 11.86 -23.54
C ALA A 83 0.35 11.69 -23.61
N ALA A 84 1.02 11.47 -22.48
CA ALA A 84 2.46 11.20 -22.45
C ALA A 84 2.83 9.84 -23.07
N ILE A 85 1.97 8.82 -22.90
CA ILE A 85 2.15 7.51 -23.52
C ILE A 85 1.99 7.60 -25.03
N GLU A 86 0.95 8.27 -25.51
CA GLU A 86 0.70 8.43 -26.95
C GLU A 86 1.84 9.17 -27.65
N ALA A 87 2.45 10.15 -26.98
CA ALA A 87 3.61 10.87 -27.50
C ALA A 87 4.89 10.02 -27.59
N ASN A 88 5.14 9.12 -26.62
CA ASN A 88 6.40 8.35 -26.54
C ASN A 88 6.30 6.93 -27.12
N PHE A 89 5.09 6.36 -27.16
CA PHE A 89 4.80 4.99 -27.59
C PHE A 89 3.72 5.00 -28.67
N PRO A 90 4.04 5.47 -29.89
CA PRO A 90 3.08 5.48 -30.99
C PRO A 90 2.71 4.05 -31.40
N SER A 91 1.47 3.84 -31.84
CA SER A 91 0.98 2.54 -32.29
C SER A 91 1.71 2.02 -33.54
N THR A 92 2.35 2.89 -34.31
CA THR A 92 3.16 2.53 -35.49
C THR A 92 4.33 1.60 -35.14
N ARG A 93 4.76 1.57 -33.87
CA ARG A 93 5.84 0.68 -33.41
C ARG A 93 5.52 -0.80 -33.61
N TYR A 94 4.25 -1.21 -33.57
CA TYR A 94 3.89 -2.61 -33.82
C TYR A 94 4.09 -2.99 -35.29
N ASP A 95 3.82 -2.06 -36.22
CA ASP A 95 4.05 -2.26 -37.65
C ASP A 95 5.56 -2.32 -37.95
N GLU A 96 6.35 -1.44 -37.34
CA GLU A 96 7.82 -1.47 -37.44
C GLU A 96 8.42 -2.79 -36.92
N ILE A 97 7.85 -3.37 -35.84
CA ILE A 97 8.28 -4.67 -35.33
C ILE A 97 7.97 -5.78 -36.34
N ALA A 98 6.82 -5.72 -37.00
CA ALA A 98 6.44 -6.69 -38.02
C ALA A 98 7.34 -6.57 -39.26
N GLU A 99 7.62 -5.36 -39.72
CA GLU A 99 8.56 -5.09 -40.81
C GLU A 99 9.97 -5.60 -40.46
N ALA A 100 10.50 -5.26 -39.28
CA ALA A 100 11.79 -5.74 -38.81
C ALA A 100 11.87 -7.27 -38.71
N ALA A 101 10.77 -7.93 -38.32
CA ALA A 101 10.68 -9.40 -38.32
C ALA A 101 10.79 -9.97 -39.74
N SER A 102 10.06 -9.36 -40.69
CA SER A 102 10.04 -9.78 -42.09
C SER A 102 11.41 -9.60 -42.77
N GLU A 103 12.12 -8.53 -42.45
CA GLU A 103 13.47 -8.28 -42.95
C GLU A 103 14.49 -9.24 -42.34
N LYS A 104 14.44 -9.43 -41.02
CA LYS A 104 15.40 -10.26 -40.29
C LYS A 104 15.34 -11.73 -40.73
N TYR A 105 14.14 -12.25 -40.96
CA TYR A 105 13.92 -13.64 -41.36
C TYR A 105 13.58 -13.80 -42.83
N ARG A 106 13.89 -12.80 -43.67
CA ARG A 106 13.64 -12.85 -45.11
C ARG A 106 14.14 -14.18 -45.69
N MET A 107 13.22 -14.89 -46.35
CA MET A 107 13.55 -16.18 -46.97
C MET A 107 14.41 -15.97 -48.21
N TYR A 108 15.40 -16.84 -48.39
CA TYR A 108 16.27 -16.82 -49.56
C TYR A 108 15.63 -17.57 -50.73
N LYS A 109 15.94 -17.13 -51.95
CA LYS A 109 15.55 -17.79 -53.19
C LYS A 109 16.71 -18.60 -53.75
N ILE A 110 16.37 -19.62 -54.51
CA ILE A 110 17.37 -20.39 -55.28
C ILE A 110 18.08 -19.42 -56.23
N GLY A 111 19.41 -19.46 -56.24
CA GLY A 111 20.30 -18.55 -56.95
C GLY A 111 20.81 -17.37 -56.13
N ASP A 112 20.30 -17.13 -54.92
CA ASP A 112 20.80 -16.07 -54.03
C ASP A 112 22.17 -16.46 -53.45
N PHE A 113 23.08 -15.49 -53.34
CA PHE A 113 24.32 -15.65 -52.58
C PHE A 113 24.02 -15.46 -51.09
N VAL A 114 24.28 -16.49 -50.29
CA VAL A 114 23.94 -16.50 -48.86
C VAL A 114 25.19 -16.72 -48.01
N SER A 115 25.24 -16.02 -46.88
CA SER A 115 26.24 -16.20 -45.83
C SER A 115 25.51 -16.67 -44.58
N ILE A 116 25.77 -17.91 -44.16
CA ILE A 116 25.10 -18.56 -43.04
C ILE A 116 26.11 -19.00 -41.99
N ASP A 117 25.68 -18.98 -40.73
CA ASP A 117 26.43 -19.63 -39.66
C ASP A 117 25.86 -21.05 -39.49
N GLY A 118 26.76 -22.04 -39.48
CA GLY A 118 26.42 -23.45 -39.34
C GLY A 118 27.60 -24.31 -38.91
N ILE A 119 27.34 -25.60 -38.68
CA ILE A 119 28.36 -26.57 -38.33
C ILE A 119 28.94 -27.17 -39.62
N GLN A 120 30.25 -27.05 -39.81
CA GLN A 120 30.98 -27.72 -40.89
C GLN A 120 32.09 -28.57 -40.30
N ARG A 121 32.04 -29.89 -40.54
CA ARG A 121 33.01 -30.87 -39.99
C ARG A 121 33.16 -30.79 -38.46
N GLY A 122 32.07 -30.50 -37.75
CA GLY A 122 32.04 -30.44 -36.29
C GLY A 122 32.43 -29.09 -35.67
N GLU A 123 32.78 -28.08 -36.48
CA GLU A 123 33.11 -26.73 -36.01
C GLU A 123 32.10 -25.70 -36.49
N TRP A 124 31.80 -24.71 -35.65
CA TRP A 124 30.99 -23.55 -36.03
C TRP A 124 31.78 -22.66 -36.98
N ARG A 125 31.27 -22.50 -38.20
CA ARG A 125 31.90 -21.67 -39.23
C ARG A 125 30.84 -20.89 -40.01
N ARG A 126 31.28 -19.77 -40.56
CA ARG A 126 30.53 -19.02 -41.56
C ARG A 126 30.72 -19.70 -42.90
N ILE A 127 29.62 -20.11 -43.51
CA ILE A 127 29.56 -20.79 -44.79
C ILE A 127 28.95 -19.81 -45.80
N GLU A 128 29.62 -19.64 -46.93
CA GLU A 128 29.21 -18.71 -47.98
C GLU A 128 29.11 -19.44 -49.31
N GLY A 129 28.06 -19.15 -50.08
CA GLY A 129 27.83 -19.80 -51.36
C GLY A 129 26.51 -19.43 -51.99
N TYR A 130 26.32 -19.87 -53.23
CA TYR A 130 25.05 -19.71 -53.93
C TYR A 130 24.08 -20.82 -53.52
N LEU A 131 22.83 -20.46 -53.28
CA LEU A 131 21.80 -21.43 -52.92
C LEU A 131 21.31 -22.16 -54.17
N ASP A 132 21.74 -23.41 -54.35
CA ASP A 132 21.40 -24.21 -55.53
C ASP A 132 20.08 -24.97 -55.35
N ALA A 133 19.83 -25.51 -54.15
CA ALA A 133 18.65 -26.33 -53.87
C ALA A 133 18.29 -26.35 -52.38
N ILE A 134 16.99 -26.46 -52.09
CA ILE A 134 16.46 -26.64 -50.74
C ILE A 134 15.64 -27.92 -50.73
N THR A 135 16.04 -28.89 -49.92
CA THR A 135 15.25 -30.09 -49.61
C THR A 135 14.82 -30.05 -48.14
N ASN A 136 13.80 -30.83 -47.76
CA ASN A 136 13.25 -30.83 -46.39
C ASN A 136 14.30 -31.06 -45.28
N GLU A 137 15.36 -31.81 -45.59
CA GLU A 137 16.40 -32.19 -44.63
C GLU A 137 17.74 -31.48 -44.86
N ARG A 138 18.00 -30.97 -46.08
CA ARG A 138 19.30 -30.42 -46.47
C ARG A 138 19.18 -29.24 -47.41
N ILE A 139 20.11 -28.31 -47.29
CA ILE A 139 20.33 -27.25 -48.27
C ILE A 139 21.61 -27.53 -49.08
N LYS A 140 21.59 -27.21 -50.37
CA LYS A 140 22.76 -27.26 -51.24
C LYS A 140 23.29 -25.85 -51.44
N LEU A 141 24.51 -25.61 -50.98
CA LEU A 141 25.23 -24.35 -51.19
C LEU A 141 26.44 -24.63 -52.08
N SER A 142 26.44 -24.05 -53.28
CA SER A 142 27.43 -24.33 -54.31
C SER A 142 27.56 -25.86 -54.53
N ASP A 143 28.69 -26.47 -54.14
CA ASP A 143 28.95 -27.90 -54.34
C ASP A 143 28.68 -28.78 -53.10
N MET A 144 28.30 -28.19 -51.96
CA MET A 144 28.20 -28.88 -50.67
C MET A 144 26.76 -28.94 -50.16
N TYR A 145 26.42 -30.04 -49.50
CA TYR A 145 25.16 -30.21 -48.78
C TYR A 145 25.35 -29.97 -47.28
N TYR A 146 24.42 -29.23 -46.68
CA TYR A 146 24.37 -28.96 -45.25
C TYR A 146 23.05 -29.46 -44.68
N ALA A 147 23.09 -30.18 -43.57
CA ALA A 147 21.87 -30.68 -42.92
C ALA A 147 21.12 -29.54 -42.23
N ARG A 148 19.79 -29.63 -42.16
CA ARG A 148 18.94 -28.66 -41.45
C ARG A 148 19.33 -28.51 -39.99
N GLN A 149 19.77 -29.60 -39.35
CA GLN A 149 20.21 -29.63 -37.94
C GLN A 149 21.53 -28.86 -37.71
N ASP A 150 22.34 -28.70 -38.75
CA ASP A 150 23.62 -27.99 -38.67
C ASP A 150 23.43 -26.47 -38.80
N LEU A 151 22.20 -26.00 -39.07
CA LEU A 151 21.86 -24.58 -39.18
C LEU A 151 21.54 -23.99 -37.80
N THR A 152 21.96 -22.76 -37.56
CA THR A 152 21.56 -22.03 -36.34
C THR A 152 20.08 -21.68 -36.34
N GLU A 153 19.53 -21.39 -35.15
CA GLU A 153 18.16 -20.85 -34.98
C GLU A 153 17.92 -19.53 -35.74
N LEU A 154 18.98 -18.83 -36.16
CA LEU A 154 18.89 -17.61 -36.96
C LEU A 154 18.95 -17.89 -38.48
N SER A 155 19.72 -18.89 -38.89
CA SER A 155 19.91 -19.27 -40.30
C SER A 155 18.77 -20.15 -40.81
N GLY A 156 18.34 -21.16 -40.03
CA GLY A 156 17.33 -22.15 -40.43
C GLY A 156 15.99 -21.56 -40.91
N PRO A 157 15.40 -20.58 -40.18
CA PRO A 157 14.16 -19.92 -40.57
C PRO A 157 14.20 -19.15 -41.90
N LYS A 158 15.37 -18.97 -42.51
CA LYS A 158 15.50 -18.31 -43.82
C LYS A 158 15.35 -19.27 -45.00
N PHE A 159 15.36 -20.57 -44.75
CA PHE A 159 15.25 -21.61 -45.79
C PHE A 159 13.95 -22.39 -45.72
N TYR A 160 13.44 -22.63 -44.50
CA TYR A 160 12.27 -23.47 -44.26
C TYR A 160 11.07 -22.64 -43.79
N ARG A 161 9.90 -22.84 -44.42
CA ARG A 161 8.68 -22.08 -44.12
C ARG A 161 8.17 -22.28 -42.70
N GLU A 162 8.20 -23.51 -42.19
CA GLU A 162 7.72 -23.82 -40.84
C GLU A 162 8.56 -23.09 -39.78
N ASP A 163 9.88 -23.20 -39.89
CA ASP A 163 10.83 -22.51 -39.00
C ASP A 163 10.73 -20.99 -39.16
N HIS A 164 10.48 -20.50 -40.38
CA HIS A 164 10.24 -19.08 -40.68
C HIS A 164 9.05 -18.53 -39.89
N GLU A 165 7.87 -19.18 -40.03
CA GLU A 165 6.64 -18.74 -39.38
C GLU A 165 6.77 -18.77 -37.85
N GLU A 166 7.43 -19.79 -37.30
CA GLU A 166 7.69 -19.88 -35.86
C GLU A 166 8.65 -18.79 -35.40
N ALA A 167 9.77 -18.57 -36.09
CA ALA A 167 10.76 -17.58 -35.72
C ALA A 167 10.21 -16.15 -35.81
N VAL A 168 9.44 -15.84 -36.87
CA VAL A 168 8.75 -14.55 -37.03
C VAL A 168 7.75 -14.34 -35.90
N ARG A 169 6.90 -15.33 -35.61
CA ARG A 169 5.93 -15.25 -34.51
C ARG A 169 6.61 -15.06 -33.16
N LYS A 170 7.69 -15.80 -32.90
CA LYS A 170 8.48 -15.70 -31.67
C LYS A 170 9.14 -14.33 -31.54
N TYR A 171 9.74 -13.82 -32.61
CA TYR A 171 10.37 -12.51 -32.61
C TYR A 171 9.37 -11.39 -32.38
N ILE A 172 8.26 -11.37 -33.13
CA ILE A 172 7.18 -10.41 -32.92
C ILE A 172 6.66 -10.49 -31.50
N GLY A 173 6.40 -11.70 -30.98
CA GLY A 173 5.92 -11.91 -29.61
C GLY A 173 6.87 -11.38 -28.54
N ILE A 174 8.18 -11.61 -28.69
CA ILE A 174 9.20 -11.11 -27.75
C ILE A 174 9.30 -9.59 -27.82
N GLN A 175 9.39 -9.01 -29.01
CA GLN A 175 9.51 -7.55 -29.18
C GLN A 175 8.26 -6.82 -28.71
N THR A 176 7.08 -7.32 -29.07
CA THR A 176 5.78 -6.80 -28.59
C THR A 176 5.70 -6.83 -27.08
N ARG A 177 6.07 -7.95 -26.45
CA ARG A 177 6.09 -8.07 -24.98
C ARG A 177 7.06 -7.08 -24.33
N ASN A 178 8.27 -6.94 -24.88
CA ASN A 178 9.26 -6.00 -24.36
C ASN A 178 8.77 -4.55 -24.49
N PHE A 179 8.13 -4.22 -25.60
CA PHE A 179 7.52 -2.92 -25.83
C PHE A 179 6.36 -2.64 -24.85
N ASP A 180 5.47 -3.62 -24.65
CA ASP A 180 4.36 -3.50 -23.69
C ASP A 180 4.86 -3.39 -22.25
N LEU A 181 5.92 -4.10 -21.89
CA LEU A 181 6.58 -3.98 -20.59
C LEU A 181 7.13 -2.55 -20.40
N ALA A 182 7.90 -2.04 -21.36
CA ALA A 182 8.45 -0.70 -21.32
C ALA A 182 7.33 0.36 -21.23
N LYS A 183 6.24 0.18 -21.97
CA LYS A 183 5.05 1.05 -21.92
C LYS A 183 4.39 1.03 -20.54
N LYS A 184 4.32 -0.15 -19.89
CA LYS A 184 3.77 -0.29 -18.54
C LYS A 184 4.65 0.37 -17.49
N GLU A 185 5.97 0.15 -17.53
CA GLU A 185 6.92 0.78 -16.62
C GLU A 185 6.88 2.31 -16.76
N PHE A 186 6.90 2.81 -17.99
CA PHE A 186 6.77 4.24 -18.28
C PHE A 186 5.45 4.82 -17.75
N ARG A 187 4.33 4.11 -17.95
CA ARG A 187 3.02 4.50 -17.40
C ARG A 187 3.09 4.65 -15.87
N GLU A 188 3.66 3.68 -15.17
CA GLU A 188 3.74 3.70 -13.70
C GLU A 188 4.63 4.85 -13.19
N GLU A 189 5.77 5.10 -13.86
CA GLU A 189 6.65 6.22 -13.54
C GLU A 189 5.96 7.58 -13.75
N GLN A 190 5.34 7.78 -14.92
CA GLN A 190 4.60 9.01 -15.22
C GLN A 190 3.43 9.20 -14.27
N ARG A 191 2.68 8.13 -13.97
CA ARG A 191 1.59 8.18 -13.00
C ARG A 191 2.10 8.61 -11.63
N ARG A 192 3.25 8.09 -11.17
CA ARG A 192 3.87 8.52 -9.90
C ARG A 192 4.26 9.99 -9.92
N LEU A 193 4.88 10.46 -11.00
CA LEU A 193 5.29 11.86 -11.15
C LEU A 193 4.08 12.80 -11.14
N PHE A 194 3.07 12.53 -11.96
CA PHE A 194 1.86 13.34 -12.01
C PHE A 194 1.03 13.25 -10.73
N ALA A 195 0.97 12.08 -10.09
CA ALA A 195 0.33 11.93 -8.78
C ALA A 195 0.98 12.86 -7.74
N ASN A 196 2.31 12.85 -7.64
CA ASN A 196 3.03 13.70 -6.69
C ASN A 196 2.84 15.20 -6.96
N GLN A 197 2.51 15.59 -8.20
CA GLN A 197 2.25 16.98 -8.56
C GLN A 197 0.78 17.40 -8.40
N GLU A 198 -0.17 16.54 -8.76
CA GLU A 198 -1.59 16.89 -8.81
C GLU A 198 -2.29 16.70 -7.46
N TRP A 199 -2.04 15.60 -6.75
CA TRP A 199 -2.71 15.33 -5.48
C TRP A 199 -2.53 16.44 -4.42
N PRO A 200 -1.31 16.97 -4.19
CA PRO A 200 -1.13 18.07 -3.24
C PRO A 200 -1.86 19.35 -3.63
N LYS A 201 -1.96 19.66 -4.94
CA LYS A 201 -2.67 20.87 -5.43
C LYS A 201 -4.16 20.84 -5.09
N PHE A 202 -4.73 19.63 -4.98
CA PHE A 202 -6.14 19.42 -4.66
C PHE A 202 -6.40 19.16 -3.17
N GLY A 203 -5.39 19.27 -2.30
CA GLY A 203 -5.57 19.14 -0.84
C GLY A 203 -5.44 17.70 -0.31
N TYR A 204 -4.77 16.83 -1.06
CA TYR A 204 -4.48 15.46 -0.63
C TYR A 204 -3.05 15.30 -0.14
N VAL A 205 -2.84 14.43 0.84
CA VAL A 205 -1.54 14.06 1.39
C VAL A 205 -1.38 12.55 1.27
N TYR A 206 -0.18 12.11 0.90
CA TYR A 206 0.12 10.68 0.79
C TYR A 206 0.32 10.07 2.18
N SER A 207 -0.57 9.17 2.56
CA SER A 207 -0.43 8.40 3.80
C SER A 207 0.43 7.18 3.55
N ARG A 208 1.65 7.15 4.11
CA ARG A 208 2.56 6.00 4.00
C ARG A 208 1.96 4.73 4.59
N ARG A 209 1.21 4.85 5.69
CA ARG A 209 0.57 3.71 6.37
C ARG A 209 -0.51 3.06 5.50
N MET A 210 -1.39 3.86 4.92
CA MET A 210 -2.47 3.35 4.06
C MET A 210 -2.03 3.15 2.60
N ARG A 211 -0.78 3.51 2.26
CA ARG A 211 -0.22 3.49 0.90
C ARG A 211 -1.13 4.16 -0.14
N ARG A 212 -1.87 5.20 0.26
CA ARG A 212 -2.86 5.91 -0.58
C ARG A 212 -2.91 7.40 -0.27
N TRP A 213 -3.40 8.17 -1.23
CA TRP A 213 -3.68 9.59 -1.06
C TRP A 213 -4.97 9.80 -0.27
N VAL A 214 -4.91 10.59 0.79
CA VAL A 214 -6.02 10.86 1.70
C VAL A 214 -6.23 12.37 1.79
N PRO A 215 -7.46 12.87 1.94
CA PRO A 215 -7.70 14.29 2.19
C PRO A 215 -6.91 14.78 3.41
N ALA A 216 -6.21 15.90 3.27
CA ALA A 216 -5.39 16.46 4.36
C ALA A 216 -6.20 16.74 5.63
N GLU A 217 -7.46 17.16 5.45
CA GLU A 217 -8.40 17.40 6.54
C GLU A 217 -8.70 16.13 7.35
N ALA A 218 -8.91 15.00 6.68
CA ALA A 218 -9.15 13.73 7.35
C ALA A 218 -7.92 13.27 8.16
N VAL A 219 -6.72 13.50 7.63
CA VAL A 219 -5.47 13.20 8.33
C VAL A 219 -5.33 14.05 9.59
N LEU A 220 -5.57 15.36 9.49
CA LEU A 220 -5.52 16.27 10.64
C LEU A 220 -6.57 15.89 11.68
N ARG A 221 -7.82 15.66 11.27
CA ARG A 221 -8.92 15.30 12.17
C ARG A 221 -8.61 14.01 12.94
N ASN A 222 -8.12 12.98 12.27
CA ASN A 222 -7.79 11.71 12.92
C ASN A 222 -6.64 11.88 13.92
N ARG A 223 -5.61 12.68 13.58
CA ARG A 223 -4.51 12.98 14.50
C ARG A 223 -4.97 13.78 15.71
N TYR A 224 -5.81 14.79 15.48
CA TYR A 224 -6.41 15.59 16.55
C TYR A 224 -7.24 14.72 17.50
N GLN A 225 -8.13 13.88 16.96
CA GLN A 225 -8.94 12.96 17.77
C GLN A 225 -8.09 11.98 18.57
N LYS A 226 -7.01 11.43 17.98
CA LYS A 226 -6.09 10.54 18.70
C LYS A 226 -5.39 11.27 19.86
N LYS A 227 -4.87 12.48 19.62
CA LYS A 227 -4.24 13.29 20.67
C LYS A 227 -5.22 13.64 21.79
N LEU A 228 -6.45 13.99 21.42
CA LEU A 228 -7.52 14.27 22.39
C LEU A 228 -7.86 13.04 23.23
N LYS A 229 -7.99 11.85 22.64
CA LYS A 229 -8.25 10.59 23.36
C LYS A 229 -7.12 10.26 24.34
N ASN A 230 -5.86 10.44 23.92
CA ASN A 230 -4.71 10.18 24.77
C ASN A 230 -4.67 11.13 25.98
N VAL A 231 -4.80 12.44 25.74
CA VAL A 231 -4.82 13.45 26.82
C VAL A 231 -6.03 13.24 27.73
N ALA A 232 -7.19 12.90 27.18
CA ALA A 232 -8.37 12.56 27.99
C ALA A 232 -8.11 11.32 28.86
N GLY A 233 -7.49 10.27 28.32
CA GLY A 233 -7.13 9.06 29.08
C GLY A 233 -6.20 9.34 30.25
N GLU A 234 -5.18 10.19 30.05
CA GLU A 234 -4.26 10.61 31.12
C GLU A 234 -4.97 11.41 32.22
N LEU A 235 -5.89 12.30 31.84
CA LEU A 235 -6.63 13.15 32.79
C LEU A 235 -7.73 12.40 33.52
N ARG A 236 -8.31 11.36 32.90
CA ARG A 236 -9.51 10.69 33.39
C ARG A 236 -9.34 10.13 34.79
N ASN A 237 -8.21 9.48 35.08
CA ASN A 237 -7.99 8.85 36.39
C ASN A 237 -7.86 9.90 37.51
N GLY A 238 -7.13 10.99 37.27
CA GLY A 238 -7.01 12.08 38.24
C GLY A 238 -8.33 12.81 38.49
N ILE A 239 -9.10 13.07 37.43
CA ILE A 239 -10.44 13.69 37.57
C ILE A 239 -11.42 12.74 38.28
N LYS A 240 -11.34 11.44 37.97
CA LYS A 240 -12.14 10.40 38.64
C LYS A 240 -11.87 10.38 40.14
N GLU A 241 -10.60 10.39 40.54
CA GLU A 241 -10.19 10.47 41.94
C GLU A 241 -10.71 11.74 42.63
N GLU A 242 -10.54 12.92 42.00
CA GLU A 242 -11.05 14.18 42.55
C GLU A 242 -12.57 14.18 42.73
N VAL A 243 -13.32 13.75 41.72
CA VAL A 243 -14.79 13.77 41.75
C VAL A 243 -15.31 12.77 42.77
N TYR A 244 -14.73 11.57 42.85
CA TYR A 244 -15.15 10.59 43.84
C TYR A 244 -14.76 10.98 45.26
N ALA A 245 -13.55 11.51 45.48
CA ALA A 245 -13.15 12.01 46.80
C ALA A 245 -14.03 13.18 47.27
N ASN A 246 -14.33 14.15 46.41
CA ASN A 246 -15.18 15.30 46.74
C ASN A 246 -16.63 14.90 47.07
N ASN A 247 -17.09 13.75 46.58
CA ASN A 247 -18.42 13.21 46.84
C ASN A 247 -18.43 12.13 47.95
N GLY A 248 -17.33 11.99 48.71
CA GLY A 248 -17.26 11.13 49.89
C GLY A 248 -17.04 9.64 49.58
N TYR A 249 -16.40 9.30 48.46
CA TYR A 249 -16.00 7.93 48.14
C TYR A 249 -14.53 7.68 48.49
N ILE A 250 -14.23 6.49 48.99
CA ILE A 250 -12.89 5.99 49.28
C ILE A 250 -12.64 4.70 48.49
N VAL A 251 -11.38 4.45 48.15
CA VAL A 251 -10.97 3.19 47.51
C VAL A 251 -10.82 2.10 48.58
N ASP A 252 -11.63 1.05 48.50
CA ASP A 252 -11.50 -0.13 49.37
C ASP A 252 -10.26 -0.97 48.95
N SER A 253 -9.85 -1.88 49.84
CA SER A 253 -8.81 -2.92 49.68
C SER A 253 -8.90 -3.77 48.41
N LEU A 254 -10.04 -3.76 47.72
CA LEU A 254 -10.28 -4.43 46.43
C LEU A 254 -10.15 -3.48 45.22
N ASN A 255 -9.62 -2.27 45.39
CA ASN A 255 -9.54 -1.20 44.38
C ASN A 255 -10.90 -0.77 43.81
N GLN A 256 -11.96 -0.81 44.64
CA GLN A 256 -13.30 -0.36 44.27
C GLN A 256 -13.65 0.92 45.02
N TRP A 257 -14.32 1.86 44.34
CA TRP A 257 -14.80 3.09 44.95
C TRP A 257 -16.09 2.82 45.72
N VAL A 258 -16.07 3.04 47.04
CA VAL A 258 -17.19 2.81 47.95
C VAL A 258 -17.43 4.10 48.74
N LEU A 259 -18.69 4.44 49.03
CA LEU A 259 -19.01 5.58 49.89
C LEU A 259 -18.34 5.40 51.26
N GLU A 260 -17.79 6.47 51.82
CA GLU A 260 -17.15 6.47 53.15
C GLU A 260 -18.13 6.05 54.25
N SER A 261 -19.43 6.29 54.08
CA SER A 261 -20.50 5.81 54.98
C SER A 261 -20.69 4.29 54.95
N ASP A 262 -20.36 3.67 53.82
CA ASP A 262 -20.60 2.25 53.54
C ASP A 262 -19.30 1.43 53.63
N ALA A 263 -18.15 2.11 53.70
CA ALA A 263 -16.87 1.50 54.03
C ALA A 263 -16.99 0.88 55.42
N PRO A 264 -16.84 -0.46 55.56
CA PRO A 264 -16.89 -1.09 56.87
C PRO A 264 -15.82 -0.43 57.72
N LEU A 265 -16.19 0.08 58.92
CA LEU A 265 -15.27 0.55 59.96
C LEU A 265 -14.19 -0.51 60.21
N ALA A 266 -13.15 -0.48 59.41
CA ALA A 266 -12.06 -1.43 59.40
C ALA A 266 -11.07 -0.98 60.47
N SER A 267 -11.52 -1.01 61.73
CA SER A 267 -10.63 -1.04 62.88
C SER A 267 -10.77 -2.30 63.70
N ASN A 268 -11.61 -3.26 63.32
CA ASN A 268 -11.59 -4.60 63.92
C ASN A 268 -12.00 -5.64 62.87
N THR A 269 -11.01 -6.36 62.37
CA THR A 269 -11.17 -7.58 61.56
C THR A 269 -12.08 -8.57 62.28
N SER A 270 -13.37 -8.52 61.97
CA SER A 270 -14.31 -9.58 62.34
C SER A 270 -13.84 -10.86 61.66
N MET A 271 -13.66 -11.92 62.44
CA MET A 271 -13.33 -13.27 61.98
C MET A 271 -14.18 -13.72 60.79
N LEU A 272 -15.42 -13.20 60.67
CA LEU A 272 -16.32 -13.49 59.56
C LEU A 272 -15.78 -13.08 58.19
N VAL A 273 -15.01 -11.99 58.09
CA VAL A 273 -14.42 -11.56 56.81
C VAL A 273 -13.27 -12.49 56.40
N LYS A 274 -12.44 -12.90 57.37
CA LYS A 274 -11.37 -13.89 57.15
C LYS A 274 -11.94 -15.27 56.81
N VAL A 275 -13.02 -15.68 57.48
CA VAL A 275 -13.74 -16.93 57.20
C VAL A 275 -14.41 -16.89 55.83
N ARG A 276 -14.99 -15.75 55.43
CA ARG A 276 -15.57 -15.57 54.08
C ARG A 276 -14.52 -15.65 52.99
N GLN A 277 -13.34 -15.03 53.16
CA GLN A 277 -12.21 -15.18 52.25
C GLN A 277 -11.71 -16.63 52.18
N PHE A 278 -11.60 -17.32 53.31
CA PHE A 278 -11.18 -18.72 53.34
C PHE A 278 -12.18 -19.64 52.64
N LEU A 279 -13.49 -19.41 52.81
CA LEU A 279 -14.54 -20.19 52.16
C LEU A 279 -14.61 -19.92 50.65
N LEU A 280 -14.44 -18.67 50.21
CA LEU A 280 -14.39 -18.32 48.78
C LEU A 280 -13.15 -18.93 48.10
N GLN A 281 -12.00 -18.95 48.78
CA GLN A 281 -10.79 -19.61 48.28
C GLN A 281 -10.98 -21.13 48.17
N LYS A 282 -11.55 -21.77 49.20
CA LYS A 282 -11.85 -23.21 49.18
C LYS A 282 -12.86 -23.59 48.10
N MET A 283 -13.87 -22.76 47.84
CA MET A 283 -14.85 -23.01 46.77
C MET A 283 -14.22 -22.88 45.38
N LYS A 284 -13.21 -22.02 45.22
CA LYS A 284 -12.45 -21.88 43.98
C LYS A 284 -11.53 -23.08 43.71
N ASP A 285 -10.97 -23.66 44.77
CA ASP A 285 -10.02 -24.79 44.67
C ASP A 285 -10.71 -26.17 44.66
N SER A 286 -11.99 -26.27 45.05
CA SER A 286 -12.73 -27.54 45.16
C SER A 286 -13.64 -27.87 43.97
N SER A 287 -13.58 -27.10 42.87
CA SER A 287 -14.37 -27.39 41.67
C SER A 287 -13.55 -28.24 40.67
N PRO A 288 -13.86 -29.53 40.46
CA PRO A 288 -13.12 -30.38 39.54
C PRO A 288 -13.70 -30.27 38.12
N GLY A 289 -12.89 -29.75 37.19
CA GLY A 289 -12.89 -30.15 35.78
C GLY A 289 -13.94 -29.57 34.83
N GLY A 290 -13.44 -28.82 33.85
CA GLY A 290 -13.73 -29.09 32.43
C GLY A 290 -14.83 -28.28 31.74
N GLY A 291 -14.50 -27.72 30.58
CA GLY A 291 -15.48 -27.49 29.52
C GLY A 291 -15.38 -26.14 28.81
N ALA A 292 -14.95 -26.20 27.55
CA ALA A 292 -14.96 -25.11 26.57
C ALA A 292 -16.33 -24.41 26.43
N GLY A 293 -16.29 -23.11 26.14
CA GLY A 293 -17.46 -22.31 25.78
C GLY A 293 -17.03 -21.03 25.06
N GLN A 294 -17.16 -21.05 23.74
CA GLN A 294 -16.93 -19.97 22.78
C GLN A 294 -18.20 -19.08 22.69
N GLN A 295 -18.04 -17.75 22.74
CA GLN A 295 -18.87 -16.72 22.07
C GLN A 295 -18.25 -15.34 22.39
N LYS A 296 -17.96 -14.40 21.48
CA LYS A 296 -18.36 -14.27 20.06
C LYS A 296 -19.38 -13.15 19.85
N ASP A 297 -19.16 -11.95 20.40
CA ASP A 297 -19.84 -10.73 19.93
C ASP A 297 -19.23 -9.44 20.50
N GLY A 298 -18.68 -8.61 19.61
CA GLY A 298 -18.10 -7.30 19.93
C GLY A 298 -17.03 -6.82 18.94
N GLU A 299 -17.07 -7.30 17.71
CA GLU A 299 -16.22 -6.88 16.59
C GLU A 299 -16.63 -5.46 16.15
N TRP A 300 -15.81 -4.47 16.52
CA TRP A 300 -15.71 -3.17 15.86
C TRP A 300 -14.23 -2.80 15.73
N ASP A 301 -13.60 -3.27 14.66
CA ASP A 301 -12.42 -2.72 13.98
C ASP A 301 -11.40 -1.91 14.84
N ASP A 302 -10.72 -2.59 15.77
CA ASP A 302 -9.50 -2.08 16.42
C ASP A 302 -8.26 -2.30 15.52
N GLU A 303 -8.29 -1.86 14.26
CA GLU A 303 -7.14 -1.98 13.32
C GLU A 303 -6.05 -0.92 13.58
N TRP A 304 -5.96 -0.36 14.81
CA TRP A 304 -5.11 0.79 15.12
C TRP A 304 -4.41 0.76 16.50
N ASP A 305 -4.06 -0.43 17.00
CA ASP A 305 -3.04 -0.66 18.06
C ASP A 305 -1.77 -1.24 17.41
N ASP A 306 -0.51 -1.02 17.78
CA ASP A 306 0.20 -0.09 18.66
C ASP A 306 1.72 -0.16 18.28
N GLU A 307 2.53 0.74 18.85
CA GLU A 307 4.02 0.77 18.88
C GLU A 307 4.71 1.17 17.53
N ASP A 308 5.63 2.12 17.43
CA ASP A 308 6.68 2.52 18.36
C ASP A 308 7.10 3.98 18.09
N GLN A 309 7.26 4.78 19.16
CA GLN A 309 8.05 6.00 19.15
C GLN A 309 9.35 5.69 19.92
N GLY A 310 10.49 5.63 19.24
CA GLY A 310 11.76 5.61 19.98
C GLY A 310 13.01 5.26 19.19
N ASN A 311 13.86 6.27 19.04
CA ASN A 311 15.32 6.18 19.22
C ASN A 311 16.24 5.66 18.09
N THR A 312 16.98 6.63 17.55
CA THR A 312 18.45 6.67 17.38
C THR A 312 19.19 5.50 16.73
N GLY A 313 19.75 5.80 15.55
CA GLY A 313 21.17 5.65 15.27
C GLY A 313 21.79 4.25 15.36
N ARG A 314 21.98 3.61 14.21
CA ARG A 314 23.26 3.00 13.78
C ARG A 314 23.08 2.22 12.50
N GLY A 315 24.09 2.31 11.65
CA GLY A 315 24.59 1.16 10.91
C GLY A 315 24.46 1.27 9.41
N ASP A 316 25.49 1.86 8.80
CA ASP A 316 25.96 1.45 7.48
C ASP A 316 25.94 -0.08 7.38
N ARG A 317 25.04 -0.61 6.54
CA ARG A 317 25.22 -1.91 5.92
C ARG A 317 25.10 -1.70 4.42
N THR A 318 26.27 -1.58 3.82
CA THR A 318 26.57 -1.89 2.43
C THR A 318 25.84 -3.17 2.01
N ILE A 319 24.71 -3.01 1.34
CA ILE A 319 24.13 -4.09 0.54
C ILE A 319 25.02 -4.17 -0.71
N GLN A 320 25.93 -5.13 -0.70
CA GLN A 320 26.53 -5.64 -1.93
C GLN A 320 25.41 -6.26 -2.77
N THR A 321 24.76 -5.46 -3.61
CA THR A 321 24.03 -5.96 -4.76
C THR A 321 25.05 -6.60 -5.68
N VAL A 322 25.05 -7.93 -5.73
CA VAL A 322 25.65 -8.71 -6.81
C VAL A 322 24.98 -8.26 -8.10
N ARG A 323 25.64 -7.35 -8.82
CA ARG A 323 25.29 -6.99 -10.20
C ARG A 323 25.61 -8.20 -11.07
N VAL A 324 24.59 -8.92 -11.50
CA VAL A 324 24.68 -9.71 -12.72
C VAL A 324 24.78 -8.70 -13.87
N PRO A 325 25.80 -8.77 -14.75
CA PRO A 325 25.92 -7.85 -15.87
C PRO A 325 24.88 -8.23 -16.92
N VAL A 326 23.69 -7.65 -16.84
CA VAL A 326 22.80 -7.60 -18.01
C VAL A 326 23.39 -6.54 -18.92
N ALA A 327 23.89 -6.98 -20.07
CA ALA A 327 24.41 -6.11 -21.11
C ALA A 327 23.35 -5.04 -21.43
N SER A 328 23.66 -3.81 -21.05
CA SER A 328 22.95 -2.61 -21.46
C SER A 328 23.15 -2.44 -22.97
N GLN A 329 22.29 -3.08 -23.76
CA GLN A 329 21.98 -2.57 -25.09
C GLN A 329 21.12 -1.33 -24.85
N ASP A 330 21.75 -0.17 -24.97
CA ASP A 330 21.09 1.13 -25.05
C ASP A 330 20.07 1.10 -26.19
N LEU A 331 18.80 0.87 -25.82
CA LEU A 331 17.65 1.03 -26.73
C LEU A 331 17.11 2.46 -26.71
N ARG A 332 17.85 3.41 -26.13
CA ARG A 332 17.55 4.84 -26.28
C ARG A 332 17.97 5.26 -27.68
N PRO A 333 17.10 5.91 -28.48
CA PRO A 333 17.55 6.57 -29.69
C PRO A 333 18.65 7.59 -29.30
N LYS A 334 19.81 7.49 -29.96
CA LYS A 334 20.88 8.49 -29.84
C LYS A 334 20.27 9.85 -30.14
N GLN A 335 20.27 10.76 -29.17
CA GLN A 335 20.04 12.16 -29.45
C GLN A 335 21.12 12.62 -30.44
N PRO A 336 20.78 13.44 -31.45
CA PRO A 336 21.80 14.06 -32.28
C PRO A 336 22.73 14.89 -31.39
N SER A 337 24.01 14.56 -31.43
CA SER A 337 25.07 15.46 -31.04
C SER A 337 25.07 16.65 -32.00
N ASP A 338 25.34 17.84 -31.47
CA ASP A 338 25.46 19.14 -32.14
C ASP A 338 24.16 19.94 -32.29
N VAL A 339 23.86 20.69 -31.22
CA VAL A 339 23.33 22.05 -31.32
C VAL A 339 24.14 22.95 -30.36
N SER A 340 25.44 23.01 -30.58
CA SER A 340 26.20 24.23 -30.31
C SER A 340 26.28 24.98 -31.64
N ASP A 341 25.91 26.27 -31.62
CA ASP A 341 26.00 27.28 -32.71
C ASP A 341 24.66 27.90 -33.12
N LEU A 342 23.77 28.17 -32.15
CA LEU A 342 22.62 29.06 -32.37
C LEU A 342 22.42 30.01 -31.18
N TYR A 343 23.46 30.78 -30.83
CA TYR A 343 23.36 32.09 -30.18
C TYR A 343 24.66 32.88 -30.45
N ASP A 344 24.81 33.35 -31.68
CA ASP A 344 25.52 34.60 -31.97
C ASP A 344 24.43 35.66 -32.20
N GLU A 345 24.25 36.53 -31.20
CA GLU A 345 23.96 37.98 -31.28
C GLU A 345 23.74 38.55 -29.86
#